data_AF-A0A1Z5IKI6-F1
#
_entry.id   AF-A0A1Z5IKI6-F1
#
_cell.length_a   1.000
_cell.length_b   1.000
_cell.length_c   1.000
_cell.angle_alpha   90.00
_cell.angle_beta   90.00
_cell.angle_gamma   90.00
#
_symmetry.space_group_name_H-M   'P 1'
#
loop_
_entity.id
_entity.type
_entity.pdbx_description
1 polymer ?
#
loop_
_entity_poly.entity_id
_entity_poly.type
_entity_poly.pdbx_seq_one_letter_code
_entity_poly.pdbx_strand_id
1 'polypeptide(L)'
;MAIKLIAIDIDGTLVNDQKQLTQHTIDTIAKARQKGIKVVLCTGRPITGVQQYLEPLNLSGDNEYVVTFNGSLAQTISGTPIVSHNITLEDYIDLETWARKSNIHFHMETLNYIYTANRDISPYTIAESFIVKMPIRYRTPEEITNKLTISKGMFIDDPKLLSEFIKNFPQALKDRFYVVQSEPYFFEAMNKKASKGNAIAELATKLGITSDEVMALGDQGNDLTMVKYAGTGVAMGNGIDELKQNAQFITKTNEEDGVAYAIEKFAL
;
A
#
# COMPACT_ATOMS: atom_id res chain seq x y z
N MET A 1 13.85 23.23 3.05
CA MET A 1 12.53 23.85 3.29
C MET A 1 11.91 23.21 4.53
N ALA A 2 10.85 23.80 5.10
CA ALA A 2 10.15 23.17 6.23
C ALA A 2 9.29 22.01 5.71
N ILE A 3 9.33 20.87 6.41
CA ILE A 3 8.52 19.70 6.07
C ILE A 3 7.03 20.01 6.34
N LYS A 4 6.17 19.68 5.36
CA LYS A 4 4.72 19.83 5.44
C LYS A 4 3.97 18.50 5.29
N LEU A 5 4.60 17.48 4.72
CA LEU A 5 4.05 16.14 4.62
C LEU A 5 5.11 15.08 4.97
N ILE A 6 4.72 14.09 5.76
CA ILE A 6 5.54 12.95 6.13
C ILE A 6 4.81 11.68 5.68
N ALA A 7 5.33 11.02 4.66
CA ALA A 7 4.86 9.73 4.17
C ALA A 7 5.60 8.60 4.91
N ILE A 8 4.87 7.67 5.54
CA ILE A 8 5.48 6.64 6.39
C ILE A 8 4.97 5.27 5.96
N ASP A 9 5.88 4.38 5.56
CA ASP A 9 5.53 2.95 5.42
C ASP A 9 5.17 2.32 6.78
N ILE A 10 4.40 1.23 6.76
CA ILE A 10 3.98 0.55 7.98
C ILE A 10 4.93 -0.57 8.39
N ASP A 11 4.96 -1.65 7.61
CA ASP A 11 5.51 -2.94 8.02
C ASP A 11 7.03 -2.96 7.85
N GLY A 12 7.78 -2.90 8.96
CA GLY A 12 9.24 -2.75 8.92
C GLY A 12 9.72 -1.30 9.01
N THR A 13 8.78 -0.35 9.09
CA THR A 13 9.06 1.09 9.20
C THR A 13 8.39 1.72 10.42
N LEU A 14 7.06 1.92 10.39
CA LEU A 14 6.30 2.54 11.49
C LEU A 14 6.20 1.64 12.73
N VAL A 15 6.02 0.33 12.51
CA VAL A 15 5.81 -0.64 13.59
C VAL A 15 7.03 -1.52 13.79
N ASN A 16 7.22 -1.95 15.04
CA ASN A 16 8.23 -2.94 15.38
C ASN A 16 7.85 -4.34 14.85
N ASP A 17 8.71 -5.32 15.07
CA ASP A 17 8.56 -6.69 14.59
C ASP A 17 7.35 -7.41 15.21
N GLN A 18 6.89 -6.94 16.39
CA GLN A 18 5.65 -7.39 17.02
C GLN A 18 4.40 -6.66 16.48
N LYS A 19 4.55 -5.84 15.44
CA LYS A 19 3.49 -5.04 14.80
C LYS A 19 2.85 -4.03 15.76
N GLN A 20 3.65 -3.50 16.68
CA GLN A 20 3.22 -2.52 17.67
C GLN A 20 3.78 -1.13 17.36
N LEU A 21 2.99 -0.12 17.69
CA LEU A 21 3.43 1.27 17.76
C LEU A 21 4.08 1.52 19.12
N THR A 22 5.29 2.08 19.13
CA THR A 22 5.91 2.55 20.38
C THR A 22 5.27 3.86 20.82
N GLN A 23 5.22 4.10 22.14
CA GLN A 23 4.68 5.35 22.67
C GLN A 23 5.47 6.57 22.16
N HIS A 24 6.79 6.42 22.04
CA HIS A 24 7.65 7.46 21.51
C HIS A 24 7.30 7.86 20.08
N THR A 25 7.05 6.87 19.20
CA THR A 25 6.61 7.14 17.81
C THR A 25 5.25 7.84 17.78
N ILE A 26 4.29 7.41 18.62
CA ILE A 26 2.97 8.04 18.73
C ILE A 26 3.11 9.51 19.15
N ASP A 27 3.87 9.79 20.21
CA ASP A 27 4.06 11.15 20.73
C ASP A 27 4.75 12.06 19.72
N THR A 28 5.75 11.54 19.00
CA THR A 28 6.50 12.29 17.99
C THR A 28 5.64 12.62 16.76
N ILE A 29 4.81 11.68 16.30
CA ILE A 29 3.82 11.94 15.24
C ILE A 29 2.80 13.00 15.71
N ALA A 30 2.33 12.92 16.95
CA ALA A 30 1.41 13.91 17.50
C ALA A 30 2.04 15.33 17.52
N LYS A 31 3.31 15.46 17.90
CA LYS A 31 4.04 16.74 17.85
C LYS A 31 4.16 17.28 16.43
N ALA A 32 4.47 16.45 15.44
CA ALA A 32 4.54 16.86 14.04
C ALA A 32 3.18 17.38 13.54
N ARG A 33 2.10 16.68 13.88
CA ARG A 33 0.74 17.09 13.53
C ARG A 33 0.31 18.40 14.20
N GLN A 34 0.72 18.63 15.45
CA GLN A 34 0.47 19.91 16.14
C GLN A 34 1.13 21.11 15.43
N LYS A 35 2.22 20.89 14.67
CA LYS A 35 2.84 21.90 13.81
C LYS A 35 2.14 22.05 12.44
N GLY A 36 1.04 21.35 12.20
CA GLY A 36 0.29 21.38 10.94
C GLY A 36 0.85 20.45 9.85
N ILE A 37 1.79 19.58 10.18
CA ILE A 37 2.38 18.63 9.23
C ILE A 37 1.41 17.48 8.97
N LYS A 38 1.17 17.17 7.69
CA LYS A 38 0.35 16.01 7.27
C LYS A 38 1.15 14.73 7.42
N VAL A 39 0.70 13.82 8.27
CA VAL A 39 1.30 12.49 8.40
C VAL A 39 0.43 11.50 7.64
N VAL A 40 1.00 10.84 6.63
CA VAL A 40 0.29 9.98 5.69
C VAL A 40 0.88 8.58 5.75
N LEU A 41 0.11 7.62 6.23
CA LEU A 41 0.52 6.21 6.20
C LEU A 41 0.44 5.67 4.78
N CYS A 42 1.44 4.91 4.36
CA CYS A 42 1.55 4.31 3.04
C CYS A 42 1.69 2.80 3.16
N THR A 43 0.81 2.01 2.53
CA THR A 43 0.81 0.56 2.71
C THR A 43 0.31 -0.19 1.48
N GLY A 44 0.67 -1.47 1.38
CA GLY A 44 0.06 -2.44 0.46
C GLY A 44 -1.35 -2.86 0.87
N ARG A 45 -1.73 -2.65 2.14
CA ARG A 45 -3.02 -3.10 2.70
C ARG A 45 -4.18 -2.15 2.32
N PRO A 46 -5.43 -2.63 2.34
CA PRO A 46 -6.61 -1.76 2.37
C PRO A 46 -6.68 -0.95 3.66
N ILE A 47 -7.54 0.08 3.69
CA ILE A 47 -7.74 0.92 4.90
C ILE A 47 -8.22 0.09 6.10
N THR A 48 -9.05 -0.95 5.85
CA THR A 48 -9.53 -1.88 6.89
C THR A 48 -8.39 -2.62 7.58
N GLY A 49 -7.27 -2.85 6.88
CA GLY A 49 -6.08 -3.52 7.41
C GLY A 49 -5.17 -2.63 8.26
N VAL A 50 -5.43 -1.32 8.32
CA VAL A 50 -4.56 -0.35 9.02
C VAL A 50 -5.28 0.50 10.06
N GLN A 51 -6.58 0.30 10.28
CA GLN A 51 -7.37 1.01 11.29
C GLN A 51 -6.72 0.97 12.69
N GLN A 52 -6.13 -0.17 13.07
CA GLN A 52 -5.43 -0.36 14.35
C GLN A 52 -4.22 0.56 14.54
N TYR A 53 -3.67 1.13 13.46
CA TYR A 53 -2.56 2.10 13.52
C TYR A 53 -3.04 3.54 13.37
N LEU A 54 -4.16 3.76 12.69
CA LEU A 54 -4.76 5.09 12.53
C LEU A 54 -5.33 5.62 13.86
N GLU A 55 -5.98 4.76 14.64
CA GLU A 55 -6.62 5.13 15.91
C GLU A 55 -5.63 5.66 16.95
N PRO A 56 -4.51 4.97 17.29
CA PRO A 56 -3.55 5.47 18.27
C PRO A 56 -2.85 6.77 17.83
N LEU A 57 -2.71 6.97 16.51
CA LEU A 57 -2.12 8.18 15.94
C LEU A 57 -3.13 9.34 15.81
N ASN A 58 -4.40 9.10 16.20
CA ASN A 58 -5.52 10.04 16.09
C ASN A 58 -5.69 10.59 14.66
N LEU A 59 -5.47 9.75 13.65
CA LEU A 59 -5.65 10.08 12.24
C LEU A 59 -7.10 9.74 11.85
N SER A 60 -7.93 10.76 11.64
CA SER A 60 -9.36 10.59 11.34
C SER A 60 -9.95 11.76 10.55
N GLY A 61 -11.10 11.52 9.92
CA GLY A 61 -11.88 12.54 9.21
C GLY A 61 -11.44 12.81 7.76
N ASP A 62 -11.94 13.92 7.21
CA ASP A 62 -11.76 14.32 5.80
C ASP A 62 -10.47 15.11 5.52
N ASN A 63 -9.74 15.50 6.57
CA ASN A 63 -8.53 16.32 6.46
C ASN A 63 -7.24 15.52 6.77
N GLU A 64 -7.36 14.21 6.94
CA GLU A 64 -6.25 13.28 7.10
C GLU A 64 -6.31 12.24 5.97
N TYR A 65 -5.15 11.73 5.57
CA TYR A 65 -5.02 10.92 4.36
C TYR A 65 -4.27 9.62 4.62
N VAL A 66 -4.55 8.63 3.80
CA VAL A 66 -3.84 7.35 3.76
C VAL A 66 -3.65 6.92 2.31
N VAL A 67 -2.48 6.33 2.04
CA VAL A 67 -2.17 5.67 0.77
C VAL A 67 -2.24 4.16 0.98
N THR A 68 -3.12 3.50 0.25
CA THR A 68 -3.42 2.07 0.36
C THR A 68 -3.12 1.35 -0.95
N PHE A 69 -3.13 0.01 -0.91
CA PHE A 69 -2.95 -0.83 -2.10
C PHE A 69 -1.69 -0.46 -2.91
N ASN A 70 -0.56 -0.24 -2.22
CA ASN A 70 0.72 0.15 -2.82
C ASN A 70 0.65 1.41 -3.69
N GLY A 71 -0.26 2.34 -3.37
CA GLY A 71 -0.46 3.57 -4.13
C GLY A 71 -1.42 3.45 -5.30
N SER A 72 -2.19 2.37 -5.39
CA SER A 72 -3.38 2.35 -6.25
C SER A 72 -4.43 3.36 -5.77
N LEU A 73 -4.43 3.71 -4.48
CA LEU A 73 -5.40 4.64 -3.91
C LEU A 73 -4.76 5.54 -2.87
N ALA A 74 -5.01 6.85 -2.98
CA ALA A 74 -4.89 7.78 -1.87
C ALA A 74 -6.29 8.29 -1.54
N GLN A 75 -6.67 8.25 -0.26
CA GLN A 75 -8.00 8.62 0.19
C GLN A 75 -7.94 9.37 1.52
N THR A 76 -9.00 10.10 1.84
CA THR A 76 -9.22 10.57 3.21
C THR A 76 -9.46 9.39 4.15
N ILE A 77 -9.20 9.57 5.45
CA ILE A 77 -9.49 8.52 6.44
C ILE A 77 -10.99 8.20 6.50
N SER A 78 -11.86 9.18 6.19
CA SER A 78 -13.31 9.00 6.05
C SER A 78 -13.75 8.17 4.83
N GLY A 79 -12.86 7.89 3.88
CA GLY A 79 -13.17 7.02 2.75
C GLY A 79 -13.29 7.70 1.38
N THR A 80 -13.02 9.00 1.27
CA THR A 80 -13.14 9.74 0.00
C THR A 80 -11.88 9.58 -0.85
N PRO A 81 -11.95 8.98 -2.05
CA PRO A 81 -10.79 8.88 -2.94
C PRO A 81 -10.29 10.25 -3.42
N ILE A 82 -8.97 10.45 -3.39
CA ILE A 82 -8.28 11.68 -3.81
C ILE A 82 -7.39 11.43 -5.04
N VAL A 83 -6.69 10.29 -5.04
CA VAL A 83 -5.88 9.77 -6.15
C VAL A 83 -6.27 8.33 -6.38
N SER A 84 -6.40 7.90 -7.63
CA SER A 84 -6.80 6.53 -7.94
C SER A 84 -6.17 6.01 -9.23
N HIS A 85 -5.41 4.93 -9.10
CA HIS A 85 -4.83 4.14 -10.17
C HIS A 85 -5.37 2.72 -10.06
N ASN A 86 -6.64 2.57 -10.44
CA ASN A 86 -7.33 1.29 -10.45
C ASN A 86 -7.10 0.55 -11.76
N ILE A 87 -7.38 -0.75 -11.74
CA ILE A 87 -7.60 -1.52 -12.97
C ILE A 87 -9.05 -1.32 -13.44
N THR A 88 -9.29 -1.39 -14.75
CA THR A 88 -10.64 -1.21 -15.29
C THR A 88 -11.49 -2.49 -15.16
N LEU A 89 -12.77 -2.41 -15.53
CA LEU A 89 -13.62 -3.61 -15.63
C LEU A 89 -13.06 -4.59 -16.68
N GLU A 90 -12.59 -4.07 -17.81
CA GLU A 90 -11.98 -4.86 -18.88
C GLU A 90 -10.69 -5.54 -18.41
N ASP A 91 -9.87 -4.83 -17.65
CA ASP A 91 -8.67 -5.41 -17.03
C ASP A 91 -9.02 -6.55 -16.07
N TYR A 92 -10.06 -6.38 -15.23
CA TYR A 92 -10.57 -7.43 -14.36
C TYR A 92 -11.03 -8.66 -15.16
N ILE A 93 -11.82 -8.46 -16.21
CA ILE A 93 -12.34 -9.55 -17.06
C ILE A 93 -11.18 -10.35 -17.67
N ASP A 94 -10.15 -9.66 -18.16
CA ASP A 94 -8.97 -10.31 -18.75
C ASP A 94 -8.18 -11.13 -17.71
N LEU A 95 -7.95 -10.56 -16.52
CA LEU A 95 -7.21 -11.22 -15.43
C LEU A 95 -7.98 -12.43 -14.91
N GLU A 96 -9.27 -12.28 -14.61
CA GLU A 96 -10.10 -13.38 -14.09
C GLU A 96 -10.31 -14.47 -15.16
N THR A 97 -10.48 -14.10 -16.43
CA THR A 97 -10.52 -15.08 -17.52
C THR A 97 -9.23 -15.89 -17.61
N TRP A 98 -8.08 -15.24 -17.42
CA TRP A 98 -6.80 -15.93 -17.42
C TRP A 98 -6.65 -16.87 -16.20
N ALA A 99 -7.06 -16.42 -15.01
CA ALA A 99 -7.08 -17.25 -13.81
C ALA A 99 -7.89 -18.52 -14.03
N ARG A 100 -9.11 -18.38 -14.56
CA ARG A 100 -10.03 -19.47 -14.83
C ARG A 100 -9.50 -20.46 -15.87
N LYS A 101 -8.92 -19.96 -16.97
CA LYS A 101 -8.28 -20.80 -17.99
C LYS A 101 -7.10 -21.59 -17.44
N SER A 102 -6.41 -21.02 -16.45
CA SER A 102 -5.23 -21.63 -15.82
C SER A 102 -5.57 -22.46 -14.58
N ASN A 103 -6.85 -22.56 -14.21
CA ASN A 103 -7.32 -23.22 -13.00
C ASN A 103 -6.62 -22.73 -11.72
N ILE A 104 -6.51 -21.40 -11.58
CA ILE A 104 -5.97 -20.71 -10.40
C ILE A 104 -7.08 -19.87 -9.77
N HIS A 105 -7.17 -19.86 -8.44
CA HIS A 105 -8.16 -18.99 -7.79
C HIS A 105 -7.78 -17.52 -7.95
N PHE A 106 -8.80 -16.68 -7.99
CA PHE A 106 -8.64 -15.25 -8.21
C PHE A 106 -9.66 -14.47 -7.38
N HIS A 107 -9.19 -13.37 -6.82
CA HIS A 107 -10.06 -12.35 -6.29
C HIS A 107 -9.60 -10.97 -6.73
N MET A 108 -10.46 -9.98 -6.58
CA MET A 108 -10.09 -8.58 -6.66
C MET A 108 -10.40 -7.88 -5.36
N GLU A 109 -9.62 -6.87 -5.05
CA GLU A 109 -9.86 -6.00 -3.92
C GLU A 109 -10.42 -4.66 -4.39
N THR A 110 -11.48 -4.23 -3.70
CA THR A 110 -12.10 -2.92 -3.86
C THR A 110 -11.97 -2.13 -2.57
N LEU A 111 -12.52 -0.92 -2.53
CA LEU A 111 -12.49 -0.08 -1.32
C LEU A 111 -12.92 -0.79 -0.04
N ASN A 112 -13.93 -1.66 -0.11
CA ASN A 112 -14.62 -2.18 1.07
C ASN A 112 -14.77 -3.70 1.09
N TYR A 113 -14.49 -4.38 -0.02
CA TYR A 113 -14.76 -5.81 -0.17
C TYR A 113 -13.70 -6.50 -1.03
N ILE A 114 -13.44 -7.75 -0.68
CA ILE A 114 -12.83 -8.73 -1.58
C ILE A 114 -13.96 -9.33 -2.42
N TYR A 115 -13.81 -9.36 -3.74
CA TYR A 115 -14.72 -10.04 -4.64
C TYR A 115 -14.05 -11.25 -5.29
N THR A 116 -14.70 -12.41 -5.26
CA THR A 116 -14.23 -13.60 -5.96
C THR A 116 -15.36 -14.27 -6.73
N ALA A 117 -15.03 -14.83 -7.89
CA ALA A 117 -15.92 -15.68 -8.68
C ALA A 117 -15.75 -17.17 -8.38
N ASN A 118 -14.79 -17.55 -7.53
CA ASN A 118 -14.58 -18.94 -7.17
C ASN A 118 -15.68 -19.41 -6.22
N ARG A 119 -16.41 -20.47 -6.62
CA ARG A 119 -17.42 -21.12 -5.77
C ARG A 119 -16.78 -21.91 -4.64
N ASP A 120 -15.70 -22.62 -4.97
CA ASP A 120 -14.79 -23.20 -3.99
C ASP A 120 -13.79 -22.10 -3.62
N ILE A 121 -14.03 -21.44 -2.50
CA ILE A 121 -13.23 -20.28 -2.09
C ILE A 121 -11.87 -20.78 -1.60
N SER A 122 -10.79 -20.27 -2.19
CA SER A 122 -9.42 -20.58 -1.76
C SER A 122 -9.22 -20.29 -0.26
N PRO A 123 -8.56 -21.17 0.51
CA PRO A 123 -8.26 -20.91 1.91
C PRO A 123 -7.39 -19.65 2.08
N TYR A 124 -6.60 -19.29 1.07
CA TYR A 124 -5.79 -18.08 1.06
C TYR A 124 -6.62 -16.80 0.81
N THR A 125 -7.75 -16.89 0.10
CA THR A 125 -8.73 -15.77 0.04
C THR A 125 -9.38 -15.55 1.40
N ILE A 126 -9.70 -16.62 2.12
CA ILE A 126 -10.20 -16.54 3.51
C ILE A 126 -9.14 -15.94 4.43
N ALA A 127 -7.88 -16.38 4.30
CA ALA A 127 -6.75 -15.84 5.05
C ALA A 127 -6.57 -14.34 4.81
N GLU A 128 -6.61 -13.89 3.54
CA GLU A 128 -6.52 -12.46 3.21
C GLU A 128 -7.64 -11.67 3.90
N SER A 129 -8.90 -12.10 3.74
CA SER A 129 -10.06 -11.47 4.39
C SER A 129 -9.88 -11.32 5.91
N PHE A 130 -9.31 -12.35 6.55
CA PHE A 130 -9.03 -12.34 7.99
C PHE A 130 -7.91 -11.35 8.35
N ILE A 131 -6.80 -11.37 7.61
CA ILE A 131 -5.62 -10.54 7.85
C ILE A 131 -5.92 -9.06 7.63
N VAL A 132 -6.61 -8.73 6.53
CA VAL A 132 -6.92 -7.34 6.16
C VAL A 132 -8.28 -6.86 6.67
N LYS A 133 -9.00 -7.72 7.41
CA LYS A 133 -10.33 -7.44 7.99
C LYS A 133 -11.33 -6.94 6.95
N MET A 134 -11.27 -7.49 5.74
CA MET A 134 -12.09 -7.06 4.62
C MET A 134 -13.10 -8.16 4.25
N PRO A 135 -14.41 -7.89 4.28
CA PRO A 135 -15.43 -8.90 4.00
C PRO A 135 -15.38 -9.39 2.54
N ILE A 136 -15.68 -10.67 2.35
CA ILE A 136 -15.74 -11.32 1.03
C ILE A 136 -17.16 -11.23 0.45
N ARG A 137 -17.26 -10.97 -0.85
CA ARG A 137 -18.48 -11.11 -1.65
C ARG A 137 -18.21 -12.05 -2.82
N TYR A 138 -18.99 -13.13 -2.91
CA TYR A 138 -19.05 -13.95 -4.11
C TYR A 138 -19.87 -13.23 -5.19
N ARG A 139 -19.34 -13.11 -6.40
CA ARG A 139 -20.05 -12.62 -7.60
C ARG A 139 -19.50 -13.30 -8.83
N THR A 140 -20.35 -13.66 -9.79
CA THR A 140 -19.86 -14.09 -11.10
C THR A 140 -19.28 -12.89 -11.86
N PRO A 141 -18.40 -13.09 -12.85
CA PRO A 141 -17.81 -11.99 -13.62
C PRO A 141 -18.86 -11.08 -14.27
N GLU A 142 -20.00 -11.63 -14.67
CA GLU A 142 -21.12 -10.88 -15.27
C GLU A 142 -21.85 -9.95 -14.28
N GLU A 143 -21.74 -10.22 -12.98
CA GLU A 143 -22.32 -9.36 -11.93
C GLU A 143 -21.39 -8.21 -11.53
N ILE A 144 -20.13 -8.22 -11.99
CA ILE A 144 -19.16 -7.15 -11.74
C ILE A 144 -19.41 -6.00 -12.72
N THR A 145 -19.44 -4.77 -12.21
CA THR A 145 -19.73 -3.56 -12.99
C THR A 145 -18.62 -2.53 -12.84
N ASN A 146 -18.56 -1.60 -13.78
CA ASN A 146 -17.61 -0.47 -13.78
C ASN A 146 -17.87 0.58 -12.68
N LYS A 147 -18.87 0.36 -11.80
CA LYS A 147 -19.12 1.18 -10.61
C LYS A 147 -18.18 0.85 -9.46
N LEU A 148 -17.47 -0.28 -9.53
CA LEU A 148 -16.51 -0.67 -8.51
C LEU A 148 -15.15 -0.01 -8.77
N THR A 149 -14.56 0.51 -7.70
CA THR A 149 -13.15 0.92 -7.65
C THR A 149 -12.31 -0.33 -7.40
N ILE A 150 -11.70 -0.88 -8.46
CA ILE A 150 -10.91 -2.12 -8.39
C ILE A 150 -9.44 -1.76 -8.21
N SER A 151 -8.94 -1.84 -6.98
CA SER A 151 -7.59 -1.41 -6.65
C SER A 151 -6.52 -2.43 -7.07
N LYS A 152 -6.80 -3.72 -6.92
CA LYS A 152 -5.91 -4.79 -7.39
C LYS A 152 -6.67 -6.08 -7.72
N GLY A 153 -6.13 -6.86 -8.65
CA GLY A 153 -6.46 -8.26 -8.86
C GLY A 153 -5.38 -9.15 -8.26
N MET A 154 -5.75 -10.32 -7.74
CA MET A 154 -4.81 -11.25 -7.13
C MET A 154 -5.10 -12.68 -7.56
N PHE A 155 -4.07 -13.33 -8.09
CA PHE A 155 -4.03 -14.78 -8.32
C PHE A 155 -3.48 -15.44 -7.06
N ILE A 156 -4.20 -16.43 -6.54
CA ILE A 156 -4.02 -16.89 -5.17
C ILE A 156 -4.21 -18.40 -5.11
N ASP A 157 -3.17 -19.15 -4.79
CA ASP A 157 -3.28 -20.61 -4.71
C ASP A 157 -2.13 -21.23 -3.90
N ASP A 158 -2.10 -22.57 -3.84
CA ASP A 158 -0.95 -23.31 -3.32
C ASP A 158 0.36 -22.79 -3.96
N PRO A 159 1.43 -22.55 -3.18
CA PRO A 159 2.66 -21.97 -3.69
C PRO A 159 3.27 -22.71 -4.88
N LYS A 160 3.13 -24.03 -4.97
CA LYS A 160 3.64 -24.81 -6.10
C LYS A 160 2.83 -24.54 -7.36
N LEU A 161 1.49 -24.51 -7.25
CA LEU A 161 0.60 -24.18 -8.36
C LEU A 161 0.84 -22.74 -8.84
N LEU A 162 0.92 -21.80 -7.90
CA LEU A 162 1.12 -20.40 -8.22
C LEU A 162 2.49 -20.14 -8.84
N SER A 163 3.54 -20.82 -8.40
CA SER A 163 4.88 -20.70 -8.98
C SER A 163 4.90 -21.13 -10.47
N GLU A 164 4.23 -22.24 -10.81
CA GLU A 164 4.10 -22.67 -12.22
C GLU A 164 3.21 -21.71 -13.03
N PHE A 165 2.16 -21.17 -12.43
CA PHE A 165 1.32 -20.15 -13.05
C PHE A 165 2.12 -18.88 -13.40
N ILE A 166 2.94 -18.37 -12.48
CA ILE A 166 3.74 -17.14 -12.69
C ILE A 166 4.74 -17.31 -13.83
N LYS A 167 5.38 -18.48 -13.95
CA LYS A 167 6.29 -18.81 -15.07
C LYS A 167 5.59 -18.67 -16.42
N ASN A 168 4.33 -19.11 -16.47
CA ASN A 168 3.50 -19.09 -17.69
C ASN A 168 2.64 -17.83 -17.82
N PHE A 169 2.79 -16.85 -16.94
CA PHE A 169 1.96 -15.65 -16.96
C PHE A 169 2.22 -14.81 -18.24
N PRO A 170 1.20 -14.43 -19.01
CA PRO A 170 1.36 -13.84 -20.33
C PRO A 170 2.17 -12.55 -20.33
N GLN A 171 3.13 -12.44 -21.25
CA GLN A 171 3.97 -11.24 -21.35
C GLN A 171 3.14 -9.96 -21.60
N ALA A 172 2.09 -10.05 -22.42
CA ALA A 172 1.19 -8.92 -22.66
C ALA A 172 0.53 -8.39 -21.38
N LEU A 173 0.20 -9.27 -20.42
CA LEU A 173 -0.34 -8.87 -19.12
C LEU A 173 0.76 -8.31 -18.22
N LYS A 174 1.98 -8.89 -18.24
CA LYS A 174 3.16 -8.32 -17.54
C LYS A 174 3.50 -6.91 -18.03
N ASP A 175 3.30 -6.63 -19.32
CA ASP A 175 3.58 -5.33 -19.89
C ASP A 175 2.48 -4.31 -19.56
N ARG A 176 1.23 -4.77 -19.41
CA ARG A 176 0.07 -3.91 -19.11
C ARG A 176 -0.07 -3.58 -17.63
N PHE A 177 0.24 -4.52 -16.74
CA PHE A 177 0.09 -4.38 -15.29
C PHE A 177 1.43 -4.26 -14.59
N TYR A 178 1.43 -3.61 -13.42
CA TYR A 178 2.48 -3.88 -12.45
C TYR A 178 2.12 -5.18 -11.73
N VAL A 179 2.95 -6.20 -11.90
CA VAL A 179 2.75 -7.52 -11.28
C VAL A 179 3.86 -7.86 -10.32
N VAL A 180 3.49 -8.41 -9.17
CA VAL A 180 4.44 -8.74 -8.10
C VAL A 180 3.95 -9.96 -7.33
N GLN A 181 4.87 -10.84 -6.96
CA GLN A 181 4.58 -11.91 -5.99
C GLN A 181 4.91 -11.37 -4.59
N SER A 182 3.89 -11.06 -3.80
CA SER A 182 4.04 -10.51 -2.44
C SER A 182 4.24 -11.59 -1.38
N GLU A 183 3.64 -12.76 -1.59
CA GLU A 183 3.78 -13.95 -0.76
C GLU A 183 3.93 -15.18 -1.67
N PRO A 184 4.45 -16.32 -1.17
CA PRO A 184 4.53 -17.55 -1.96
C PRO A 184 3.19 -17.98 -2.58
N TYR A 185 2.08 -17.59 -1.96
CA TYR A 185 0.69 -17.88 -2.36
C TYR A 185 -0.07 -16.65 -2.89
N PHE A 186 0.55 -15.46 -3.02
CA PHE A 186 -0.08 -14.25 -3.58
C PHE A 186 0.69 -13.67 -4.75
N PHE A 187 0.02 -13.54 -5.89
CA PHE A 187 0.52 -12.85 -7.07
C PHE A 187 -0.46 -11.75 -7.50
N GLU A 188 -0.01 -10.50 -7.37
CA GLU A 188 -0.82 -9.31 -7.50
C GLU A 188 -0.67 -8.70 -8.89
N ALA A 189 -1.76 -8.16 -9.42
CA ALA A 189 -1.81 -7.37 -10.63
C ALA A 189 -2.50 -6.03 -10.34
N MET A 190 -1.75 -4.95 -10.52
CA MET A 190 -2.18 -3.59 -10.23
C MET A 190 -2.00 -2.71 -11.46
N ASN A 191 -2.62 -1.53 -11.46
CA ASN A 191 -2.36 -0.53 -12.47
C ASN A 191 -0.85 -0.21 -12.51
N LYS A 192 -0.27 -0.11 -13.71
CA LYS A 192 1.18 0.13 -13.87
C LYS A 192 1.65 1.46 -13.28
N LYS A 193 0.73 2.41 -13.06
CA LYS A 193 0.99 3.69 -12.39
C LYS A 193 0.87 3.62 -10.88
N ALA A 194 0.31 2.55 -10.32
CA ALA A 194 0.20 2.37 -8.87
C ALA A 194 1.59 2.20 -8.26
N SER A 195 2.02 3.21 -7.51
CA SER A 195 3.19 3.15 -6.64
C SER A 195 3.01 4.14 -5.50
N LYS A 196 3.62 3.86 -4.34
CA LYS A 196 3.58 4.77 -3.19
C LYS A 196 4.08 6.17 -3.58
N GLY A 197 5.15 6.24 -4.38
CA GLY A 197 5.72 7.51 -4.86
C GLY A 197 4.75 8.31 -5.73
N ASN A 198 4.12 7.70 -6.74
CA ASN A 198 3.16 8.42 -7.59
C ASN A 198 1.95 8.89 -6.78
N ALA A 199 1.42 8.04 -5.90
CA ALA A 199 0.28 8.39 -5.06
C ALA A 199 0.60 9.58 -4.13
N ILE A 200 1.79 9.57 -3.50
CA ILE A 200 2.25 10.69 -2.67
C ILE A 200 2.50 11.94 -3.50
N ALA A 201 3.06 11.82 -4.70
CA ALA A 201 3.30 12.97 -5.56
C ALA A 201 2.00 13.67 -6.00
N GLU A 202 1.00 12.89 -6.41
CA GLU A 202 -0.31 13.42 -6.80
C GLU A 202 -1.08 13.97 -5.59
N LEU A 203 -1.00 13.31 -4.43
CA LEU A 203 -1.59 13.80 -3.19
C LEU A 203 -0.95 15.13 -2.77
N ALA A 204 0.38 15.21 -2.73
CA ALA A 204 1.12 16.43 -2.39
C ALA A 204 0.75 17.59 -3.32
N THR A 205 0.67 17.32 -4.64
CA THR A 205 0.22 18.31 -5.63
C THR A 205 -1.18 18.86 -5.33
N LYS A 206 -2.14 17.97 -5.01
CA LYS A 206 -3.51 18.38 -4.64
C LYS A 206 -3.58 19.17 -3.34
N LEU A 207 -2.61 18.99 -2.45
CA LEU A 207 -2.46 19.73 -1.20
C LEU A 207 -1.63 21.01 -1.34
N GLY A 208 -1.09 21.31 -2.53
CA GLY A 208 -0.22 22.45 -2.75
C GLY A 208 1.16 22.32 -2.08
N ILE A 209 1.65 21.09 -1.92
CA ILE A 209 2.94 20.74 -1.30
C ILE A 209 3.91 20.30 -2.40
N THR A 210 5.14 20.82 -2.37
CA THR A 210 6.20 20.41 -3.31
C THR A 210 7.02 19.25 -2.76
N SER A 211 7.74 18.52 -3.62
CA SER A 211 8.60 17.40 -3.20
C SER A 211 9.61 17.78 -2.11
N ASP A 212 10.16 19.00 -2.15
CA ASP A 212 11.13 19.50 -1.16
C ASP A 212 10.55 19.72 0.25
N GLU A 213 9.21 19.74 0.35
CA GLU A 213 8.45 19.84 1.60
C GLU A 213 7.94 18.46 2.06
N VAL A 214 8.27 17.39 1.33
CA VAL A 214 7.90 16.02 1.63
C VAL A 214 9.09 15.29 2.25
N MET A 215 8.81 14.61 3.35
CA MET A 215 9.66 13.57 3.92
C MET A 215 9.01 12.21 3.67
N ALA A 216 9.78 11.20 3.29
CA ALA A 216 9.26 9.84 3.10
C ALA A 216 10.17 8.82 3.79
N LEU A 217 9.58 7.88 4.54
CA LEU A 217 10.30 6.83 5.27
C LEU A 217 9.83 5.45 4.82
N GLY A 218 10.78 4.55 4.56
CA GLY A 218 10.49 3.15 4.20
C GLY A 218 11.68 2.21 4.42
N ASP A 219 11.46 0.92 4.19
CA ASP A 219 12.48 -0.13 4.37
C ASP A 219 12.58 -1.10 3.18
N GLN A 220 11.53 -1.24 2.35
CA GLN A 220 11.46 -2.21 1.26
C GLN A 220 11.49 -1.58 -0.14
N GLY A 221 11.56 -2.45 -1.16
CA GLY A 221 11.63 -2.04 -2.57
C GLY A 221 10.38 -1.26 -3.06
N ASN A 222 9.19 -1.52 -2.51
CA ASN A 222 7.98 -0.75 -2.83
C ASN A 222 8.01 0.70 -2.28
N ASP A 223 8.92 1.02 -1.38
CA ASP A 223 9.12 2.37 -0.83
C ASP A 223 10.08 3.22 -1.66
N LEU A 224 10.88 2.59 -2.52
CA LEU A 224 11.92 3.25 -3.32
C LEU A 224 11.39 4.45 -4.10
N THR A 225 10.17 4.34 -4.63
CA THR A 225 9.54 5.41 -5.42
C THR A 225 9.19 6.63 -4.57
N MET A 226 8.67 6.46 -3.35
CA MET A 226 8.35 7.60 -2.48
C MET A 226 9.60 8.19 -1.83
N VAL A 227 10.60 7.36 -1.49
CA VAL A 227 11.88 7.82 -0.96
C VAL A 227 12.63 8.66 -2.00
N LYS A 228 12.63 8.26 -3.28
CA LYS A 228 13.24 9.06 -4.37
C LYS A 228 12.48 10.34 -4.68
N TYR A 229 11.15 10.31 -4.54
CA TYR A 229 10.31 11.48 -4.81
C TYR A 229 10.47 12.57 -3.75
N ALA A 230 10.54 12.18 -2.47
CA ALA A 230 10.66 13.10 -1.36
C ALA A 230 11.99 13.87 -1.38
N GLY A 231 11.95 15.17 -1.13
CA GLY A 231 13.16 15.97 -0.93
C GLY A 231 13.94 15.53 0.32
N THR A 232 13.25 14.92 1.28
CA THR A 232 13.86 14.21 2.42
C THR A 232 13.44 12.73 2.43
N GLY A 233 14.05 11.94 1.55
CA GLY A 233 13.90 10.48 1.54
C GLY A 233 14.76 9.82 2.62
N VAL A 234 14.14 8.96 3.42
CA VAL A 234 14.76 8.29 4.57
C VAL A 234 14.60 6.77 4.43
N ALA A 235 15.70 6.05 4.50
CA ALA A 235 15.70 4.59 4.60
C ALA A 235 15.84 4.17 6.07
N MET A 236 15.05 3.19 6.50
CA MET A 236 15.19 2.57 7.82
C MET A 236 16.52 1.80 7.95
N GLY A 237 17.05 1.70 9.16
CA GLY A 237 18.29 0.96 9.45
C GLY A 237 18.20 -0.52 9.09
N ASN A 238 17.01 -1.11 9.21
CA ASN A 238 16.68 -2.48 8.81
C ASN A 238 16.28 -2.60 7.32
N GLY A 239 16.25 -1.50 6.57
CA GLY A 239 15.85 -1.51 5.16
C GLY A 239 16.89 -2.14 4.23
N ILE A 240 16.45 -2.50 3.02
CA ILE A 240 17.29 -3.10 2.00
C ILE A 240 18.37 -2.14 1.50
N ASP A 241 19.48 -2.69 1.02
CA ASP A 241 20.62 -1.89 0.55
C ASP A 241 20.25 -0.96 -0.60
N GLU A 242 19.41 -1.41 -1.53
CA GLU A 242 18.94 -0.58 -2.65
C GLU A 242 18.24 0.69 -2.14
N LEU A 243 17.38 0.58 -1.12
CA LEU A 243 16.66 1.73 -0.57
C LEU A 243 17.63 2.69 0.12
N LYS A 244 18.54 2.16 0.94
CA LYS A 244 19.58 2.94 1.63
C LYS A 244 20.47 3.72 0.68
N GLN A 245 20.84 3.13 -0.46
CA GLN A 245 21.65 3.78 -1.50
C GLN A 245 20.93 4.94 -2.20
N ASN A 246 19.60 4.96 -2.16
CA ASN A 246 18.77 5.97 -2.84
C ASN A 246 18.14 6.98 -1.87
N ALA A 247 18.34 6.84 -0.56
CA ALA A 247 17.84 7.75 0.46
C ALA A 247 18.85 8.87 0.76
N GLN A 248 18.36 10.05 1.14
CA GLN A 248 19.19 11.16 1.61
C GLN A 248 19.65 10.95 3.06
N PHE A 249 18.94 10.11 3.82
CA PHE A 249 19.29 9.77 5.19
C PHE A 249 18.98 8.31 5.50
N ILE A 250 19.86 7.67 6.27
CA ILE A 250 19.60 6.35 6.86
C ILE A 250 19.32 6.58 8.35
N THR A 251 18.10 6.26 8.78
CA THR A 251 17.70 6.37 10.18
C THR A 251 17.99 5.08 10.94
N LYS A 252 17.61 5.01 12.22
CA LYS A 252 17.70 3.79 13.03
C LYS A 252 16.77 2.69 12.52
N THR A 253 16.84 1.52 13.11
CA THR A 253 15.89 0.42 12.82
C THR A 253 14.48 0.75 13.33
N ASN A 254 13.48 0.00 12.87
CA ASN A 254 12.12 0.02 13.40
C ASN A 254 12.06 -0.33 14.90
N GLU A 255 12.93 -1.22 15.38
CA GLU A 255 13.07 -1.57 16.80
C GLU A 255 13.65 -0.44 17.67
N GLU A 256 14.32 0.52 17.06
CA GLU A 256 15.02 1.61 17.74
C GLU A 256 14.36 2.98 17.50
N ASP A 257 13.05 2.98 17.25
CA ASP A 257 12.25 4.18 16.94
C ASP A 257 12.80 5.01 15.77
N GLY A 258 13.26 4.35 14.70
CA GLY A 258 13.84 5.03 13.54
C GLY A 258 12.93 6.08 12.91
N VAL A 259 11.61 5.88 12.93
CA VAL A 259 10.63 6.88 12.48
C VAL A 259 10.65 8.11 13.38
N ALA A 260 10.53 7.93 14.70
CA ALA A 260 10.54 9.05 15.64
C ALA A 260 11.84 9.86 15.53
N TYR A 261 12.99 9.17 15.51
CA TYR A 261 14.30 9.80 15.38
C TYR A 261 14.43 10.66 14.13
N ALA A 262 13.92 10.18 12.99
CA ALA A 262 13.98 10.93 11.74
C ALA A 262 13.04 12.14 11.77
N ILE A 263 11.82 12.00 12.31
CA ILE A 263 10.87 13.12 12.45
C ILE A 263 11.45 14.21 13.37
N GLU A 264 12.04 13.81 14.50
CA GLU A 264 12.71 14.74 15.43
C GLU A 264 13.86 15.50 14.78
N LYS A 265 14.60 14.84 13.88
CA LYS A 265 15.76 15.44 13.22
C LYS A 265 15.40 16.43 12.10
N PHE A 266 14.33 16.17 11.35
CA PHE A 266 14.05 16.90 10.11
C PHE A 266 12.78 17.76 10.15
N ALA A 267 11.85 17.49 11.07
CA ALA A 267 10.53 18.13 11.10
C ALA A 267 10.18 18.80 12.44
N LEU A 268 10.85 18.44 13.54
CA LEU A 268 10.65 19.07 14.86
C LEU A 268 11.76 20.04 15.21
#